data_AF-A0A553EQP8-F1
#
_entry.id   AF-A0A553EQP8-F1
#
_cell.length_a   1.000
_cell.length_b   1.000
_cell.length_c   1.000
_cell.angle_alpha   90.00
_cell.angle_beta   90.00
_cell.angle_gamma   90.00
#
_symmetry.space_group_name_H-M   'P 1'
#
loop_
_entity.id
_entity.type
_entity.pdbx_description
1 polymer ?
#
loop_
_entity_poly.entity_id
_entity_poly.type
_entity_poly.pdbx_seq_one_letter_code
_entity_poly.pdbx_strand_id
1 'polypeptide(L)'
;MQGGQKLPVQIHHFATNKNSKYTRKMADIAQIYGLKLDEAWNKVALPHLGRHPNAYHEFVLRGMKQASREAGRNPKKFLKLYNKYVKQKVINNPNLLNKSGWK
;
A
#
# COMPACT_ATOMS: atom_id res chain seq x y z
N MET A 1 -0.47 33.68 -12.45
CA MET A 1 -1.44 32.65 -12.00
C MET A 1 -0.80 31.29 -12.13
N GLN A 2 -0.82 30.46 -11.08
CA GLN A 2 -0.80 29.00 -11.17
C GLN A 2 -1.11 28.44 -9.77
N GLY A 3 -2.40 28.38 -9.44
CA GLY A 3 -2.89 27.64 -8.29
C GLY A 3 -2.84 26.15 -8.62
N GLY A 4 -1.76 25.48 -8.25
CA GLY A 4 -1.73 24.01 -8.27
C GLY A 4 -2.80 23.51 -7.31
N GLN A 5 -3.84 22.85 -7.82
CA GLN A 5 -4.88 22.26 -6.98
C GLN A 5 -4.23 21.31 -5.98
N LYS A 6 -4.23 21.69 -4.70
CA LYS A 6 -3.81 20.79 -3.62
C LYS A 6 -4.81 19.64 -3.58
N LEU A 7 -4.32 18.41 -3.78
CA LEU A 7 -5.17 17.21 -3.67
C LEU A 7 -5.78 17.14 -2.27
N PRO A 8 -7.04 16.68 -2.12
CA PRO A 8 -7.62 16.46 -0.81
C PRO A 8 -6.81 15.41 -0.04
N VAL A 9 -6.64 15.62 1.26
CA VAL A 9 -6.06 14.62 2.15
C VAL A 9 -7.12 13.55 2.42
N GLN A 10 -6.83 12.31 2.08
CA GLN A 10 -7.72 11.16 2.30
C GLN A 10 -6.98 10.07 3.08
N ILE A 11 -7.74 9.25 3.81
CA ILE A 11 -7.20 8.03 4.39
C ILE A 11 -6.97 7.05 3.25
N HIS A 12 -5.69 6.82 2.95
CA HIS A 12 -5.24 5.93 1.90
C HIS A 12 -4.94 4.54 2.44
N HIS A 13 -5.46 3.52 1.77
CA HIS A 13 -5.10 2.12 2.02
C HIS A 13 -3.98 1.71 1.06
N PHE A 14 -2.84 1.29 1.63
CA PHE A 14 -1.72 0.85 0.80
C PHE A 14 -2.06 -0.47 0.09
N ALA A 15 -2.34 -1.52 0.86
CA ALA A 15 -2.92 -2.77 0.37
C ALA A 15 -4.44 -2.61 0.25
N THR A 16 -5.00 -2.88 -0.92
CA THR A 16 -6.42 -2.65 -1.18
C THR A 16 -7.28 -3.73 -0.54
N ASN A 17 -8.38 -3.31 0.10
CA ASN A 17 -9.45 -4.20 0.57
C ASN A 17 -10.68 -4.22 -0.36
N LYS A 18 -10.64 -3.53 -1.51
CA LYS A 18 -11.81 -3.33 -2.41
C LYS A 18 -11.59 -3.80 -3.85
N ASN A 19 -10.40 -4.26 -4.22
CA ASN A 19 -10.10 -4.68 -5.60
C ASN A 19 -10.26 -6.20 -5.75
N SER A 20 -11.18 -6.65 -6.62
CA SER A 20 -11.46 -8.07 -6.85
C SER A 20 -10.24 -8.92 -7.24
N LYS A 21 -9.26 -8.35 -7.95
CA LYS A 21 -8.04 -9.06 -8.37
C LYS A 21 -6.99 -9.18 -7.26
N TYR A 22 -6.93 -8.20 -6.35
CA TYR A 22 -5.80 -8.06 -5.40
C TYR A 22 -6.17 -8.30 -3.95
N THR A 23 -7.39 -7.96 -3.53
CA THR A 23 -7.83 -8.04 -2.13
C THR A 23 -7.56 -9.41 -1.54
N ARG A 24 -7.96 -10.49 -2.22
CA ARG A 24 -7.77 -11.86 -1.71
C ARG A 24 -6.29 -12.17 -1.46
N LYS A 25 -5.43 -11.92 -2.45
CA LYS A 25 -3.99 -12.21 -2.35
C LYS A 25 -3.30 -11.42 -1.24
N MET A 26 -3.71 -10.16 -1.04
CA MET A 26 -3.17 -9.32 0.03
C MET A 26 -3.69 -9.76 1.40
N ALA A 27 -4.97 -10.15 1.48
CA ALA A 27 -5.61 -10.64 2.70
C ALA A 27 -4.97 -11.96 3.16
N ASP A 28 -4.74 -12.90 2.23
CA ASP A 28 -4.09 -14.18 2.53
C ASP A 28 -2.71 -13.98 3.21
N ILE A 29 -1.93 -13.00 2.74
CA ILE A 29 -0.63 -12.66 3.37
C ILE A 29 -0.84 -12.00 4.74
N ALA A 30 -1.76 -11.05 4.87
CA ALA A 30 -2.02 -10.36 6.12
C ALA A 30 -2.50 -11.33 7.23
N GLN A 31 -3.32 -12.32 6.85
CA GLN A 31 -3.88 -13.30 7.77
C GLN A 31 -2.82 -14.21 8.40
N ILE A 32 -1.68 -14.48 7.73
CA ILE A 32 -0.52 -15.20 8.31
C ILE A 32 -0.05 -14.53 9.61
N TYR A 33 -0.22 -13.22 9.71
CA TYR A 33 0.21 -12.39 10.84
C TYR A 33 -0.94 -11.97 11.77
N GLY A 34 -2.15 -12.50 11.57
CA GLY A 34 -3.34 -12.12 12.32
C GLY A 34 -3.85 -10.70 12.04
N LEU A 35 -3.53 -10.14 10.87
CA LEU A 35 -3.87 -8.77 10.49
C LEU A 35 -5.06 -8.72 9.51
N LYS A 36 -5.85 -7.65 9.59
CA LYS A 36 -6.89 -7.32 8.60
C LYS A 36 -6.47 -6.13 7.75
N LEU A 37 -6.85 -6.12 6.47
CA LEU A 37 -6.47 -5.04 5.54
C LEU A 37 -7.10 -3.69 5.87
N ASP A 38 -8.16 -3.65 6.69
CA ASP A 38 -8.82 -2.41 7.11
C ASP A 38 -8.29 -1.83 8.44
N GLU A 39 -7.16 -2.32 8.93
CA GLU A 39 -6.55 -1.84 10.17
C GLU A 39 -5.56 -0.69 9.95
N ALA A 40 -5.21 0.00 11.04
CA ALA A 40 -4.37 1.20 11.02
C ALA A 40 -2.97 0.98 10.41
N TRP A 41 -2.40 -0.23 10.51
CA TRP A 41 -1.06 -0.51 9.96
C TRP A 41 -0.98 -0.26 8.44
N ASN A 42 -2.10 -0.48 7.75
CA ASN A 42 -2.26 -0.39 6.29
C ASN A 42 -2.79 0.97 5.82
N LYS A 43 -2.98 1.94 6.73
CA LYS A 43 -3.56 3.25 6.42
C LYS A 43 -2.59 4.38 6.71
N VAL A 44 -2.68 5.44 5.93
CA VAL A 44 -2.12 6.76 6.29
C VAL A 44 -2.94 7.86 5.63
N ALA A 45 -3.02 9.03 6.28
CA ALA A 45 -3.58 10.23 5.66
C ALA A 45 -2.55 10.82 4.70
N LEU A 46 -2.91 10.95 3.41
CA LEU A 46 -2.02 11.56 2.42
C LEU A 46 -2.82 12.26 1.29
N PRO A 47 -2.24 13.27 0.62
CA PRO A 47 -2.89 13.93 -0.51
C PRO A 47 -3.03 12.96 -1.69
N HIS A 48 -4.26 12.52 -1.97
CA HIS A 48 -4.53 11.59 -3.06
C HIS A 48 -5.95 11.76 -3.59
N LEU A 49 -6.11 11.53 -4.90
CA LEU A 49 -7.39 11.52 -5.59
C LEU A 49 -7.38 10.45 -6.67
N GLY A 50 -8.51 9.75 -6.82
CA GLY A 50 -8.73 8.81 -7.91
C GLY A 50 -8.42 7.37 -7.57
N ARG A 51 -8.34 6.53 -8.60
CA ARG A 51 -8.08 5.09 -8.46
C ARG A 51 -6.62 4.79 -8.76
N HIS A 52 -6.04 3.85 -8.03
CA HIS A 52 -4.71 3.36 -8.34
C HIS A 52 -4.68 2.51 -9.61
N PRO A 53 -3.60 2.59 -10.40
CA PRO A 53 -3.39 1.66 -11.50
C PRO A 53 -3.07 0.25 -10.97
N ASN A 54 -3.29 -0.77 -11.79
CA ASN A 54 -2.89 -2.15 -11.46
C ASN A 54 -1.39 -2.25 -11.10
N ALA A 55 -0.53 -1.46 -11.74
CA ALA A 55 0.91 -1.41 -11.44
C ALA A 55 1.21 -1.09 -9.98
N TYR A 56 0.45 -0.17 -9.39
CA TYR A 56 0.55 0.14 -7.96
C TYR A 56 0.15 -1.06 -7.09
N HIS A 57 -0.97 -1.72 -7.41
CA HIS A 57 -1.39 -2.91 -6.66
C HIS A 57 -0.40 -4.07 -6.78
N GLU A 58 0.19 -4.29 -7.96
CA GLU A 58 1.27 -5.26 -8.15
C GLU A 58 2.52 -4.90 -7.32
N PHE A 59 2.89 -3.62 -7.28
CA PHE A 59 3.98 -3.15 -6.44
C PHE A 59 3.75 -3.44 -4.96
N VAL A 60 2.57 -3.10 -4.43
CA VAL A 60 2.21 -3.38 -3.04
C VAL A 60 2.22 -4.88 -2.75
N LEU A 61 1.64 -5.69 -3.64
CA LEU A 61 1.62 -7.14 -3.49
C LEU A 61 3.03 -7.74 -3.48
N ARG A 62 3.94 -7.28 -4.35
CA ARG A 62 5.36 -7.69 -4.33
C ARG A 62 6.03 -7.32 -3.01
N GLY A 63 5.81 -6.10 -2.51
CA GLY A 63 6.32 -5.66 -1.22
C GLY A 63 5.81 -6.51 -0.06
N MET A 64 4.53 -6.86 -0.06
CA MET A 64 3.93 -7.77 0.94
C MET A 64 4.54 -9.18 0.88
N LYS A 65 4.70 -9.74 -0.32
CA LYS A 65 5.32 -11.06 -0.51
C LYS A 65 6.77 -11.08 -0.01
N GLN A 66 7.55 -10.03 -0.33
CA GLN A 66 8.92 -9.91 0.13
C GLN A 66 8.99 -9.76 1.65
N ALA A 67 8.17 -8.87 2.23
CA ALA A 67 8.07 -8.70 3.68
C ALA A 67 7.70 -10.02 4.36
N SER A 68 6.75 -10.76 3.78
CA SER A 68 6.28 -12.03 4.35
C SER A 68 7.35 -13.12 4.32
N ARG A 69 8.04 -13.28 3.18
CA ARG A 69 9.17 -14.21 3.04
C ARG A 69 10.27 -13.97 4.07
N GLU A 70 10.65 -12.70 4.26
CA GLU A 70 11.72 -12.32 5.20
C GLU A 70 11.26 -12.33 6.67
N ALA A 71 9.97 -12.10 6.93
CA ALA A 71 9.41 -12.09 8.28
C ALA A 71 9.16 -13.49 8.85
N GLY A 72 9.01 -14.50 7.99
CA GLY A 72 8.49 -15.81 8.40
C GLY A 72 7.10 -15.64 9.02
N ARG A 73 6.90 -16.13 10.25
CA ARG A 73 5.64 -15.98 11.01
C ARG A 73 5.65 -14.85 12.05
N ASN A 74 6.64 -13.95 12.03
CA ASN A 74 6.76 -12.88 13.03
C ASN A 74 5.98 -11.61 12.60
N PRO A 75 4.87 -11.24 13.29
CA PRO A 75 4.05 -10.08 12.89
C PRO A 75 4.77 -8.75 13.02
N LYS A 76 5.57 -8.56 14.08
CA LYS A 76 6.35 -7.33 14.29
C LYS A 76 7.38 -7.13 13.18
N LYS A 77 8.06 -8.20 12.77
CA LYS A 77 9.02 -8.17 11.66
C LYS A 77 8.33 -7.90 10.34
N PHE A 78 7.17 -8.50 10.08
CA PHE A 78 6.36 -8.23 8.89
C PHE A 78 6.00 -6.74 8.79
N LEU A 79 5.46 -6.14 9.86
CA LEU A 79 5.08 -4.73 9.86
C LEU A 79 6.29 -3.80 9.62
N LYS A 80 7.45 -4.11 10.20
CA LYS A 80 8.70 -3.35 9.94
C LYS A 80 9.10 -3.41 8.47
N LEU A 81 9.07 -4.59 7.87
CA LEU A 81 9.43 -4.81 6.47
C LEU A 81 8.39 -4.25 5.49
N TYR A 82 7.10 -4.35 5.84
CA TYR A 82 6.01 -3.74 5.09
C TYR A 82 6.16 -2.22 5.03
N ASN A 83 6.51 -1.59 6.16
CA ASN A 83 6.82 -0.16 6.17
C ASN A 83 7.99 0.17 5.22
N LYS A 84 9.06 -0.62 5.25
CA LYS A 84 10.25 -0.44 4.39
C LYS A 84 9.96 -0.63 2.90
N TYR A 85 9.29 -1.72 2.53
CA TYR A 85 9.11 -2.13 1.14
C TYR A 85 7.89 -1.48 0.47
N VAL A 86 6.90 -1.02 1.24
CA VAL A 86 5.68 -0.42 0.72
C VAL A 86 5.53 1.03 1.18
N LYS A 87 5.27 1.26 2.48
CA LYS A 87 4.83 2.57 2.97
C LYS A 87 5.83 3.68 2.65
N GLN A 88 7.10 3.47 2.99
CA GLN A 88 8.16 4.47 2.78
C GLN A 88 8.41 4.76 1.30
N LYS A 89 8.29 3.77 0.43
CA LYS A 89 8.45 3.96 -1.02
C LYS A 89 7.35 4.86 -1.59
N VAL A 90 6.11 4.69 -1.12
CA VAL A 90 4.95 5.51 -1.54
C VAL A 90 4.98 6.89 -0.90
N ILE A 91 5.33 7.00 0.39
CA ILE A 91 5.45 8.28 1.09
C ILE A 91 6.55 9.15 0.44
N ASN A 92 7.71 8.56 0.11
CA ASN A 92 8.82 9.29 -0.50
C ASN A 92 8.63 9.55 -2.00
N ASN A 93 7.72 8.82 -2.65
CA ASN A 93 7.35 9.04 -4.05
C ASN A 93 5.84 8.88 -4.26
N PRO A 94 5.04 9.92 -3.93
CA PRO A 94 3.58 9.89 -4.08
C PRO A 94 3.11 9.70 -5.53
N ASN A 95 3.96 9.94 -6.54
CA ASN A 95 3.61 9.69 -7.94
C ASN A 95 3.27 8.22 -8.22
N LEU A 96 3.76 7.28 -7.40
CA LEU A 96 3.42 5.86 -7.48
C LEU A 96 1.91 5.59 -7.31
N LEU A 97 1.17 6.50 -6.68
CA LEU A 97 -0.27 6.36 -6.50
C LEU A 97 -1.05 6.55 -7.81
N ASN A 98 -0.44 7.21 -8.78
CA ASN A 98 -1.07 7.66 -10.02
C ASN A 98 -0.44 6.96 -11.22
N LYS A 99 -1.17 6.90 -12.35
CA LYS A 99 -0.67 6.30 -13.60
C LYS A 99 0.64 6.95 -14.10
N SER A 100 0.87 8.23 -13.79
CA SER A 100 2.09 8.96 -14.18
C SER A 100 3.37 8.39 -13.57
N GLY A 101 3.31 7.80 -12.38
CA GLY A 101 4.48 7.18 -11.73
C GLY A 101 4.89 5.83 -12.31
N TRP A 102 4.19 5.33 -13.33
CA TRP A 102 4.41 4.03 -13.96
C TRP A 102 4.55 4.13 -15.49
N LYS A 103 4.86 5.32 -16.00
CA LYS A 103 5.22 5.55 -17.40
C LYS A 103 6.72 5.42 -17.59
#